data_AF-A0A8J6KCC7-F1
#
_entry.id   AF-A0A8J6KCC7-F1
#
_cell.length_a   1.000
_cell.length_b   1.000
_cell.length_c   1.000
_cell.angle_alpha   90.00
_cell.angle_beta   90.00
_cell.angle_gamma   90.00
#
_symmetry.space_group_name_H-M   'P 1'
#
loop_
_entity.id
_entity.type
_entity.pdbx_description
1 polymer ?
#
loop_
_entity_poly.entity_id
_entity_poly.type
_entity_poly.pdbx_seq_one_letter_code
_entity_poly.pdbx_strand_id
1 'polypeptide(L)'
;MSGGGGCCGELYSCVFDYSTPRIALIKSRKVGLLNRVIQLVILAYVIGWVFVWEKGYQEFDTVISSVTSKVKGVAATNTSELGFRVWDVADYIIPPQEENAFFVMTNLILTPNQTQRQCPEVRVQTGRCVAYNETVKTCEVDAWCPVENDLTVPKPAFLGSAENFTVLIKNNIWYPKFNFSKRNILPNISTEYLKSCIYDRVNNPFCPIFRLGSLVEEAGESFQDMALLGGVMGIQISWNCDLDKKYTHCVPKYSFRRLDNRAFDHNVSPGYNFRFAKFFKDSSNVESRTLMKIYGIRFDVLVFGTAGKFDIIPTMINIGSGVALLGVATVLCDIIIFHFFKKRYYYREKKFKHVEDYEELHLTDPVSVHHFDQGDNGTIP
;
A
#
# COMPACT_ATOMS: atom_id res chain seq x y z
N MET A 1 35.09 66.08 -20.48
CA MET A 1 34.64 64.68 -20.50
C MET A 1 35.34 63.95 -19.36
N SER A 2 34.70 63.95 -18.19
CA SER A 2 35.11 63.21 -17.00
C SER A 2 34.02 62.16 -16.75
N GLY A 3 34.41 60.96 -16.31
CA GLY A 3 33.49 59.92 -15.88
C GLY A 3 33.57 58.65 -16.73
N GLY A 4 34.28 57.65 -16.22
CA GLY A 4 34.32 56.31 -16.84
C GLY A 4 35.41 55.41 -16.26
N GLY A 5 35.53 55.32 -14.93
CA GLY A 5 36.57 54.49 -14.30
C GLY A 5 36.22 53.88 -12.93
N GLY A 6 35.16 54.34 -12.24
CA GLY A 6 34.82 53.86 -10.90
C GLY A 6 34.03 52.54 -10.85
N CYS A 7 33.23 52.25 -11.89
CA CYS A 7 32.27 51.15 -11.83
C CYS A 7 32.92 49.75 -11.86
N CYS A 8 34.06 49.57 -12.55
CA CYS A 8 34.76 48.28 -12.63
C CYS A 8 35.45 47.88 -11.32
N GLY A 9 35.97 48.84 -10.55
CA GLY A 9 36.59 48.59 -9.25
C GLY A 9 35.57 48.22 -8.17
N GLU A 10 34.42 48.89 -8.17
CA GLU A 10 33.29 48.55 -7.31
C GLU A 10 32.67 47.19 -7.67
N LEU A 11 32.58 46.85 -8.96
CA LEU A 11 32.09 45.52 -9.39
C LEU A 11 33.03 44.39 -8.95
N TYR A 12 34.35 44.62 -9.00
CA TYR A 12 35.34 43.63 -8.57
C TYR A 12 35.31 43.42 -7.06
N SER A 13 35.19 44.51 -6.29
CA SER A 13 34.97 44.44 -4.84
C SER A 13 33.68 43.66 -4.54
N CYS A 14 32.57 43.95 -5.21
CA CYS A 14 31.31 43.22 -5.02
C CYS A 14 31.39 41.71 -5.35
N VAL A 15 32.23 41.30 -6.30
CA VAL A 15 32.36 39.88 -6.69
C VAL A 15 33.33 39.11 -5.79
N PHE A 16 34.37 39.77 -5.26
CA PHE A 16 35.44 39.11 -4.49
C PHE A 16 35.42 39.42 -2.99
N ASP A 17 34.58 40.34 -2.51
CA ASP A 17 34.43 40.62 -1.09
C ASP A 17 33.54 39.59 -0.41
N TYR A 18 34.12 38.85 0.55
CA TYR A 18 33.40 37.91 1.39
C TYR A 18 33.00 38.54 2.72
N SER A 19 31.72 38.89 2.85
CA SER A 19 31.16 39.43 4.08
C SER A 19 30.96 38.33 5.14
N THR A 20 31.51 38.53 6.33
CA THR A 20 31.34 37.62 7.48
C THR A 20 30.62 38.31 8.64
N PRO A 21 29.66 37.64 9.31
CA PRO A 21 29.03 38.20 10.49
C PRO A 21 30.03 38.24 11.66
N ARG A 22 30.04 39.34 12.43
CA ARG A 22 30.78 39.41 13.70
C ARG A 22 30.04 38.57 14.75
N ILE A 23 30.72 37.57 15.32
CA ILE A 23 30.13 36.64 16.29
C ILE A 23 30.58 37.01 17.72
N ALA A 24 29.63 37.09 18.65
CA ALA A 24 29.92 37.30 20.08
C ALA A 24 30.15 35.96 20.79
N LEU A 25 31.34 35.76 21.36
CA LEU A 25 31.70 34.52 22.07
C LEU A 25 31.37 34.61 23.57
N ILE A 26 30.36 33.86 24.03
CA ILE A 26 29.97 33.81 25.44
C ILE A 26 30.69 32.66 26.16
N LYS A 27 31.68 32.98 26.99
CA LYS A 27 32.37 31.98 27.84
C LYS A 27 31.59 31.71 29.13
N SER A 28 30.66 30.77 29.10
CA SER A 28 29.91 30.31 30.29
C SER A 28 29.63 28.81 30.25
N ARG A 29 29.96 28.09 31.32
CA ARG A 29 29.70 26.63 31.42
C ARG A 29 28.22 26.28 31.27
N LYS A 30 27.31 27.07 31.87
CA LYS A 30 25.86 26.81 31.81
C LYS A 30 25.29 27.01 30.41
N VAL A 31 25.70 28.07 29.73
CA VAL A 31 25.24 28.40 28.36
C VAL A 31 25.83 27.41 27.35
N GLY A 32 27.11 27.09 27.49
CA GLY A 32 27.77 26.08 26.66
C GLY A 32 27.12 24.70 26.80
N LEU A 33 26.82 24.26 28.03
CA LEU A 33 26.13 23.01 28.28
C LEU A 33 24.73 22.99 27.65
N LEU A 34 23.95 24.07 27.81
CA LEU A 34 22.63 24.19 27.21
C LEU A 34 22.68 24.03 25.67
N ASN A 35 23.57 24.77 25.01
CA ASN A 35 23.72 24.68 23.55
C ASN A 35 24.13 23.27 23.10
N ARG A 36 25.08 22.64 23.80
CA ARG A 36 25.49 21.27 23.48
C ARG A 36 24.38 20.24 23.70
N VAL A 37 23.56 20.39 24.74
CA VAL A 37 22.41 19.50 24.97
C VAL A 37 21.38 19.65 23.84
N ILE A 38 21.02 20.87 23.46
CA ILE A 38 20.06 21.11 22.36
C ILE A 38 20.61 20.53 21.04
N GLN A 39 21.88 20.75 20.74
CA GLN A 39 22.55 20.17 19.57
C GLN A 39 22.52 18.63 19.59
N LEU A 40 22.81 18.01 20.74
CA LEU A 40 22.75 16.55 20.89
C LEU A 40 21.34 15.99 20.71
N VAL A 41 20.31 16.69 21.20
CA VAL A 41 18.91 16.28 21.01
C VAL A 41 18.52 16.32 19.54
N ILE A 42 18.87 17.39 18.82
CA ILE A 42 18.60 17.51 17.39
C ILE A 42 19.36 16.44 16.61
N LEU A 43 20.64 16.23 16.93
CA LEU A 43 21.46 15.21 16.28
C LEU A 43 20.91 13.79 16.53
N ALA A 44 20.46 13.50 17.74
CA ALA A 44 19.80 12.23 18.06
C ALA A 44 18.49 12.05 17.29
N TYR A 45 17.70 13.11 17.11
CA TYR A 45 16.50 13.08 16.27
C TYR A 45 16.84 12.80 14.80
N VAL A 46 17.78 13.53 14.21
CA VAL A 46 18.17 13.36 12.80
C VAL A 46 18.71 11.94 12.56
N ILE A 47 19.66 11.47 13.39
CA ILE A 47 20.24 10.15 13.20
C ILE A 47 19.24 9.04 13.54
N GLY A 48 18.56 9.13 14.68
CA GLY A 48 17.67 8.07 15.16
C GLY A 48 16.35 7.99 14.39
N TRP A 49 15.66 9.11 14.22
CA TRP A 49 14.36 9.13 13.56
C TRP A 49 14.51 9.17 12.03
N VAL A 50 15.20 10.19 11.50
CA VAL A 50 15.24 10.40 10.04
C VAL A 50 16.08 9.33 9.33
N PHE A 51 17.28 9.04 9.84
CA PHE A 51 18.15 8.06 9.19
C PHE A 51 17.82 6.62 9.56
N VAL A 52 17.64 6.29 10.84
CA VAL A 52 17.47 4.89 11.26
C VAL A 52 16.02 4.42 11.15
N TRP A 53 15.04 5.20 11.61
CA TRP A 53 13.63 4.77 11.63
C TRP A 53 12.95 4.92 10.27
N GLU A 54 13.00 6.12 9.68
CA GLU A 54 12.39 6.43 8.37
C GLU A 54 13.26 5.98 7.18
N LYS A 55 14.50 5.55 7.44
CA LYS A 55 15.47 5.17 6.41
C LYS A 55 15.64 6.23 5.33
N GLY A 56 15.76 7.51 5.71
CA GLY A 56 15.90 8.64 4.78
C GLY A 56 17.17 8.61 3.90
N TYR A 57 18.07 7.65 4.10
CA TYR A 57 19.19 7.39 3.21
C TYR A 57 18.85 6.47 2.01
N GLN A 58 17.67 5.84 2.05
CA GLN A 58 17.20 4.97 0.99
C GLN A 58 16.23 5.70 0.07
N GLU A 59 16.30 5.35 -1.19
CA GLU A 59 15.23 5.61 -2.14
C GLU A 59 14.32 4.39 -2.19
N PHE A 60 13.02 4.62 -2.39
CA PHE A 60 12.01 3.57 -2.43
C PHE A 60 11.39 3.39 -3.82
N ASP A 61 10.99 2.16 -4.12
CA ASP A 61 10.24 1.76 -5.32
C ASP A 61 9.08 0.82 -4.94
N THR A 62 7.99 0.90 -5.69
CA THR A 62 6.81 0.04 -5.50
C THR A 62 6.90 -1.21 -6.37
N VAL A 63 6.29 -2.30 -5.89
CA VAL A 63 6.40 -3.60 -6.57
C VAL A 63 5.51 -3.67 -7.82
N ILE A 64 6.06 -4.14 -8.93
CA ILE A 64 5.30 -4.68 -10.06
C ILE A 64 5.32 -6.20 -9.93
N SER A 65 4.16 -6.84 -10.05
CA SER A 65 4.04 -8.28 -9.83
C SER A 65 3.26 -8.99 -10.93
N SER A 66 3.57 -10.28 -11.09
CA SER A 66 2.82 -11.21 -11.93
C SER A 66 2.55 -12.47 -11.11
N VAL A 67 1.29 -12.91 -11.10
CA VAL A 67 0.85 -14.10 -10.37
C VAL A 67 0.27 -15.13 -11.32
N THR A 68 0.60 -16.39 -11.10
CA THR A 68 -0.06 -17.53 -11.74
C THR A 68 -0.46 -18.53 -10.67
N SER A 69 -1.73 -18.89 -10.64
CA SER A 69 -2.30 -19.90 -9.75
C SER A 69 -2.50 -21.22 -10.51
N LYS A 70 -2.33 -22.35 -9.81
CA LYS A 70 -2.66 -23.67 -10.34
C LYS A 70 -3.31 -24.51 -9.26
N VAL A 71 -4.61 -24.72 -9.38
CA VAL A 71 -5.37 -25.56 -8.45
C VAL A 71 -5.24 -27.04 -8.84
N LYS A 72 -5.20 -27.91 -7.84
CA LYS A 72 -5.22 -29.38 -7.97
C LYS A 72 -6.18 -29.96 -6.95
N GLY A 73 -7.02 -30.88 -7.43
CA GLY A 73 -8.03 -31.55 -6.65
C GLY A 73 -8.92 -32.38 -7.55
N VAL A 74 -9.52 -33.41 -6.98
CA VAL A 74 -10.58 -34.19 -7.63
C VAL A 74 -11.62 -34.45 -6.56
N ALA A 75 -12.90 -34.26 -6.89
CA ALA A 75 -14.02 -34.60 -6.03
C ALA A 75 -14.98 -35.52 -6.77
N ALA A 76 -15.65 -36.39 -6.03
CA ALA A 76 -16.74 -37.21 -6.55
C ALA A 76 -18.03 -36.86 -5.80
N THR A 77 -19.13 -36.74 -6.53
CA THR A 77 -20.46 -36.48 -5.99
C THR A 77 -21.41 -37.57 -6.47
N ASN A 78 -22.32 -37.99 -5.59
CA ASN A 78 -23.40 -38.91 -5.95
C ASN A 78 -24.73 -38.30 -5.49
N THR A 79 -25.45 -37.66 -6.40
CA THR A 79 -26.73 -37.01 -6.10
C THR A 79 -27.86 -37.59 -6.95
N SER A 80 -29.10 -37.45 -6.49
CA SER A 80 -30.29 -37.92 -7.21
C SER A 80 -30.48 -37.24 -8.57
N GLU A 81 -30.02 -36.00 -8.72
CA GLU A 81 -30.18 -35.20 -9.94
C GLU A 81 -29.13 -35.49 -11.01
N LEU A 82 -27.87 -35.73 -10.61
CA LEU A 82 -26.73 -35.88 -11.51
C LEU A 82 -26.13 -37.29 -11.56
N GLY A 83 -26.54 -38.16 -10.64
CA GLY A 83 -25.92 -39.46 -10.42
C GLY A 83 -24.48 -39.33 -9.89
N PHE A 84 -23.72 -40.41 -10.08
CA PHE A 84 -22.29 -40.43 -9.77
C PHE A 84 -21.51 -39.64 -10.82
N ARG A 85 -20.78 -38.62 -10.38
CA ARG A 85 -19.94 -37.77 -11.24
C ARG A 85 -18.64 -37.41 -10.55
N VAL A 86 -17.57 -37.38 -11.35
CA VAL A 86 -16.25 -36.91 -10.94
C VAL A 86 -16.06 -35.48 -11.46
N TRP A 87 -15.48 -34.63 -10.61
CA TRP A 87 -15.21 -33.22 -10.88
C TRP A 87 -13.71 -32.98 -10.82
N ASP A 88 -13.16 -32.43 -11.89
CA ASP A 88 -11.76 -32.06 -12.00
C ASP A 88 -11.57 -30.54 -12.19
N VAL A 89 -10.30 -30.14 -12.32
CA VAL A 89 -9.90 -28.73 -12.44
C VAL A 89 -10.62 -27.99 -13.57
N ALA A 90 -10.97 -28.68 -14.67
CA ALA A 90 -11.65 -28.06 -15.80
C ALA A 90 -13.14 -27.79 -15.54
N ASP A 91 -13.74 -28.50 -14.58
CA ASP A 91 -15.14 -28.32 -14.24
C ASP A 91 -15.37 -27.25 -13.16
N TYR A 92 -14.50 -27.19 -12.14
CA TYR A 92 -14.73 -26.33 -10.96
C TYR A 92 -13.93 -25.02 -10.95
N ILE A 93 -12.98 -24.81 -11.88
CA ILE A 93 -12.27 -23.53 -12.03
C ILE A 93 -12.82 -22.76 -13.23
N ILE A 94 -13.51 -21.65 -12.97
CA ILE A 94 -14.22 -20.87 -13.98
C ILE A 94 -14.03 -19.36 -13.73
N PRO A 95 -13.41 -18.60 -14.65
CA PRO A 95 -12.66 -19.06 -15.81
C PRO A 95 -11.32 -19.71 -15.40
N PRO A 96 -10.75 -20.58 -16.25
CA PRO A 96 -9.44 -21.20 -15.98
C PRO A 96 -8.26 -20.22 -16.09
N GLN A 97 -8.48 -19.05 -16.68
CA GLN A 97 -7.49 -18.00 -16.88
C GLN A 97 -8.04 -16.70 -16.33
N GLU A 98 -7.64 -16.36 -15.11
CA GLU A 98 -7.96 -15.09 -14.48
C GLU A 98 -6.65 -14.46 -13.97
N GLU A 99 -6.49 -13.15 -14.17
CA GLU A 99 -5.31 -12.43 -13.72
C GLU A 99 -5.40 -12.17 -12.21
N ASN A 100 -4.36 -12.58 -11.48
CA ASN A 100 -4.24 -12.38 -10.04
C ASN A 100 -5.42 -12.90 -9.20
N ALA A 101 -6.27 -13.76 -9.75
CA ALA A 101 -7.37 -14.38 -9.04
C ALA A 101 -7.63 -15.80 -9.55
N PHE A 102 -8.39 -16.56 -8.78
CA PHE A 102 -8.97 -17.82 -9.24
C PHE A 102 -10.26 -18.10 -8.49
N PHE A 103 -11.21 -18.68 -9.19
CA PHE A 103 -12.49 -19.07 -8.63
C PHE A 103 -12.58 -20.58 -8.46
N VAL A 104 -13.11 -21.04 -7.32
CA VAL A 104 -13.36 -22.46 -7.03
C VAL A 104 -14.84 -22.66 -6.74
N MET A 105 -15.52 -23.43 -7.59
CA MET A 105 -16.91 -23.84 -7.37
C MET A 105 -17.01 -24.75 -6.13
N THR A 106 -17.99 -24.44 -5.28
CA THR A 106 -18.30 -25.20 -4.06
C THR A 106 -19.76 -25.67 -4.00
N ASN A 107 -20.67 -24.95 -4.65
CA ASN A 107 -22.07 -25.36 -4.75
C ASN A 107 -22.63 -25.03 -6.14
N LEU A 108 -23.67 -25.76 -6.54
CA LEU A 108 -24.19 -25.71 -7.90
C LEU A 108 -25.69 -25.97 -7.93
N ILE A 109 -26.41 -25.16 -8.69
CA ILE A 109 -27.79 -25.42 -9.09
C ILE A 109 -27.79 -25.59 -10.62
N LEU A 110 -28.29 -26.73 -11.08
CA LEU A 110 -28.39 -27.06 -12.50
C LEU A 110 -29.83 -27.01 -12.96
N THR A 111 -30.05 -26.41 -14.13
CA THR A 111 -31.32 -26.49 -14.84
C THR A 111 -31.04 -27.01 -16.25
N PRO A 112 -31.08 -28.35 -16.44
CA PRO A 112 -30.77 -28.98 -17.72
C PRO A 112 -31.90 -28.78 -18.75
N ASN A 113 -31.55 -28.95 -20.02
CA ASN A 113 -32.51 -29.03 -21.13
C ASN A 113 -33.51 -27.86 -21.22
N GLN A 114 -33.03 -26.64 -20.94
CA GLN A 114 -33.83 -25.45 -21.18
C GLN A 114 -34.00 -25.23 -22.69
N THR A 115 -35.24 -25.00 -23.11
CA THR A 115 -35.61 -24.62 -24.49
C THR A 115 -36.37 -23.31 -24.49
N GLN A 116 -36.33 -22.57 -25.60
CA GLN A 116 -37.10 -21.34 -25.74
C GLN A 116 -38.58 -21.66 -25.96
N ARG A 117 -39.43 -21.35 -24.97
CA ARG A 117 -40.89 -21.55 -25.03
C ARG A 117 -41.61 -20.70 -23.98
N GLN A 118 -42.94 -20.78 -23.95
CA GLN A 118 -43.77 -20.16 -22.92
C GLN A 118 -43.82 -21.05 -21.67
N CYS A 119 -43.54 -20.47 -20.50
CA CYS A 119 -43.68 -21.15 -19.21
C CYS A 119 -44.03 -20.19 -18.06
N PRO A 120 -44.60 -20.70 -16.95
CA PRO A 120 -44.83 -19.91 -15.75
C PRO A 120 -43.53 -19.44 -15.07
N GLU A 121 -43.50 -18.16 -14.67
CA GLU A 121 -42.40 -17.54 -13.92
C GLU A 121 -42.93 -16.84 -12.65
N VAL A 122 -42.24 -17.03 -11.53
CA VAL A 122 -42.74 -16.61 -10.19
C VAL A 122 -42.58 -15.10 -9.96
N ARG A 123 -41.63 -14.45 -10.66
CA ARG A 123 -41.20 -13.07 -10.35
C ARG A 123 -41.44 -12.06 -11.46
N VAL A 124 -42.27 -12.39 -12.45
CA VAL A 124 -42.59 -11.49 -13.57
C VAL A 124 -44.09 -11.28 -13.62
N GLN A 125 -44.52 -10.04 -13.83
CA GLN A 125 -45.93 -9.69 -14.02
C GLN A 125 -46.23 -9.59 -15.51
N THR A 126 -46.54 -10.72 -16.12
CA THR A 126 -47.16 -10.79 -17.45
C THR A 126 -48.68 -10.94 -17.32
N GLY A 127 -49.43 -10.40 -18.28
CA GLY A 127 -50.91 -10.28 -18.17
C GLY A 127 -51.67 -11.62 -18.15
N ARG A 128 -51.04 -12.74 -18.49
CA ARG A 128 -51.66 -14.07 -18.52
C ARG A 128 -51.17 -14.93 -17.35
N CYS A 129 -52.09 -15.39 -16.51
CA CYS A 129 -51.83 -16.16 -15.31
C CYS A 129 -52.05 -17.67 -15.58
N VAL A 130 -51.03 -18.50 -15.38
CA VAL A 130 -51.05 -19.95 -15.59
C VAL A 130 -50.63 -20.68 -14.31
N ALA A 131 -51.04 -21.94 -14.14
CA ALA A 131 -50.68 -22.72 -12.97
C ALA A 131 -49.19 -23.13 -13.02
N TYR A 132 -48.41 -22.76 -12.00
CA TYR A 132 -47.02 -23.21 -11.82
C TYR A 132 -46.98 -24.55 -11.08
N ASN A 133 -47.78 -24.68 -10.02
CA ASN A 133 -48.03 -25.91 -9.24
C ASN A 133 -49.53 -26.01 -8.91
N GLU A 134 -49.96 -27.11 -8.28
CA GLU A 134 -51.36 -27.30 -7.85
C GLU A 134 -51.90 -26.14 -6.99
N THR A 135 -51.02 -25.49 -6.22
CA THR A 135 -51.38 -24.44 -5.25
C THR A 135 -51.00 -23.02 -5.69
N VAL A 136 -50.11 -22.86 -6.67
CA VAL A 136 -49.53 -21.54 -7.04
C VAL A 136 -49.74 -21.27 -8.52
N LYS A 137 -50.36 -20.13 -8.83
CA LYS A 137 -50.45 -19.58 -10.19
C LYS A 137 -49.47 -18.43 -10.34
N THR A 138 -48.80 -18.35 -11.49
CA THR A 138 -47.83 -17.30 -11.79
C THR A 138 -48.06 -16.81 -13.22
N CYS A 139 -47.34 -15.77 -13.63
CA CYS A 139 -47.53 -15.24 -14.97
C CYS A 139 -46.72 -16.02 -16.01
N GLU A 140 -47.27 -16.14 -17.22
CA GLU A 140 -46.65 -16.81 -18.37
C GLU A 140 -45.65 -15.89 -19.06
N VAL A 141 -44.43 -16.37 -19.30
CA VAL A 141 -43.36 -15.60 -19.96
C VAL A 141 -42.74 -16.40 -21.10
N ASP A 142 -42.28 -15.70 -22.15
CA ASP A 142 -41.41 -16.26 -23.19
C ASP A 142 -39.97 -16.27 -22.67
N ALA A 143 -39.46 -17.45 -22.30
CA ALA A 143 -38.15 -17.59 -21.66
C ALA A 143 -37.49 -18.93 -21.99
N TRP A 144 -36.33 -19.17 -21.37
CA TRP A 144 -35.67 -20.48 -21.35
C TRP A 144 -36.33 -21.35 -20.29
N CYS A 145 -37.09 -22.35 -20.74
CA CYS A 145 -37.96 -23.16 -19.90
C CYS A 145 -37.48 -24.62 -19.82
N PRO A 146 -37.49 -25.25 -18.63
CA PRO A 146 -38.05 -24.73 -17.37
C PRO A 146 -37.19 -23.62 -16.75
N VAL A 147 -37.86 -22.70 -16.05
CA VAL A 147 -37.21 -21.64 -15.28
C VAL A 147 -36.36 -22.24 -14.15
N GLU A 148 -35.25 -21.58 -13.82
CA GLU A 148 -34.41 -21.92 -12.68
C GLU A 148 -35.19 -21.88 -11.35
N ASN A 149 -35.12 -22.96 -10.57
CA ASN A 149 -35.65 -22.98 -9.22
C ASN A 149 -34.58 -22.51 -8.21
N ASP A 150 -34.63 -21.23 -7.86
CA ASP A 150 -33.71 -20.58 -6.91
C ASP A 150 -34.33 -20.42 -5.50
N LEU A 151 -35.34 -21.23 -5.15
CA LEU A 151 -36.03 -21.13 -3.86
C LEU A 151 -35.19 -21.67 -2.71
N THR A 152 -34.37 -22.70 -2.97
CA THR A 152 -33.55 -23.36 -1.95
C THR A 152 -32.17 -23.68 -2.48
N VAL A 153 -31.15 -23.16 -1.80
CA VAL A 153 -29.76 -23.54 -2.05
C VAL A 153 -29.51 -24.94 -1.46
N PRO A 154 -28.91 -25.88 -2.22
CA PRO A 154 -28.60 -27.22 -1.72
C PRO A 154 -27.73 -27.19 -0.46
N LYS A 155 -28.13 -27.95 0.57
CA LYS A 155 -27.41 -28.15 1.83
C LYS A 155 -27.32 -29.67 2.11
N PRO A 156 -26.14 -30.25 2.37
CA PRO A 156 -24.81 -29.63 2.43
C PRO A 156 -24.30 -29.14 1.06
N ALA A 157 -23.20 -28.37 1.04
CA ALA A 157 -22.61 -27.87 -0.20
C ALA A 157 -22.21 -29.02 -1.13
N PHE A 158 -22.51 -28.88 -2.42
CA PHE A 158 -22.33 -29.92 -3.42
C PHE A 158 -20.85 -30.39 -3.54
N LEU A 159 -19.88 -29.48 -3.45
CA LEU A 159 -18.43 -29.75 -3.46
C LEU A 159 -17.79 -29.40 -2.09
N GLY A 160 -18.36 -29.90 -0.98
CA GLY A 160 -17.74 -29.72 0.35
C GLY A 160 -16.31 -30.26 0.46
N SER A 161 -15.96 -31.29 -0.33
CA SER A 161 -14.61 -31.88 -0.41
C SER A 161 -13.55 -30.95 -1.01
N ALA A 162 -13.95 -29.81 -1.61
CA ALA A 162 -13.03 -28.81 -2.14
C ALA A 162 -12.11 -28.19 -1.06
N GLU A 163 -12.46 -28.34 0.21
CA GLU A 163 -11.62 -27.96 1.36
C GLU A 163 -10.22 -28.59 1.31
N ASN A 164 -10.11 -29.78 0.71
CA ASN A 164 -8.88 -30.55 0.58
C ASN A 164 -8.08 -30.23 -0.68
N PHE A 165 -8.58 -29.35 -1.53
CA PHE A 165 -7.85 -28.97 -2.74
C PHE A 165 -6.64 -28.12 -2.39
N THR A 166 -5.65 -28.19 -3.28
CA THR A 166 -4.40 -27.44 -3.13
C THR A 166 -4.24 -26.45 -4.26
N VAL A 167 -3.66 -25.30 -3.98
CA VAL A 167 -3.31 -24.28 -4.97
C VAL A 167 -1.82 -23.98 -4.90
N LEU A 168 -1.15 -24.08 -6.04
CA LEU A 168 0.21 -23.59 -6.21
C LEU A 168 0.15 -22.15 -6.70
N ILE A 169 0.74 -21.22 -5.94
CA ILE A 169 0.84 -19.81 -6.31
C ILE A 169 2.28 -19.51 -6.72
N LYS A 170 2.47 -19.15 -7.99
CA LYS A 170 3.74 -18.63 -8.51
C LYS A 170 3.63 -17.12 -8.55
N ASN A 171 4.51 -16.44 -7.84
CA ASN A 171 4.56 -14.99 -7.84
C ASN A 171 5.97 -14.53 -8.25
N ASN A 172 6.02 -13.67 -9.26
CA ASN A 172 7.22 -12.97 -9.70
C ASN A 172 7.05 -11.47 -9.39
N ILE A 173 8.06 -10.86 -8.80
CA ILE A 173 8.11 -9.45 -8.46
C ILE A 173 9.28 -8.77 -9.15
N TRP A 174 9.09 -7.51 -9.50
CA TRP A 174 10.10 -6.66 -10.12
C TRP A 174 9.96 -5.24 -9.57
N TYR A 175 11.10 -4.66 -9.15
CA TYR A 175 11.24 -3.25 -8.81
C TYR A 175 12.03 -2.60 -9.95
N PRO A 176 11.35 -1.93 -10.91
CA PRO A 176 11.98 -1.40 -12.11
C PRO A 176 13.12 -0.43 -11.81
N LYS A 177 12.95 0.40 -10.77
CA LYS A 177 13.91 1.45 -10.43
C LYS A 177 15.26 0.90 -10.03
N PHE A 178 15.28 -0.24 -9.35
CA PHE A 178 16.51 -0.91 -8.91
C PHE A 178 16.93 -2.07 -9.81
N ASN A 179 16.18 -2.33 -10.88
CA ASN A 179 16.30 -3.51 -11.74
C ASN A 179 16.41 -4.83 -10.94
N PHE A 180 15.62 -4.94 -9.86
CA PHE A 180 15.64 -6.11 -8.99
C PHE A 180 14.43 -6.98 -9.27
N SER A 181 14.66 -8.26 -9.58
CA SER A 181 13.59 -9.25 -9.74
C SER A 181 13.77 -10.43 -8.79
N LYS A 182 12.64 -10.95 -8.31
CA LYS A 182 12.62 -12.10 -7.41
C LYS A 182 11.31 -12.86 -7.55
N ARG A 183 11.38 -14.17 -7.28
CA ARG A 183 10.22 -15.05 -7.23
C ARG A 183 10.02 -15.61 -5.83
N ASN A 184 8.79 -15.99 -5.50
CA ASN A 184 8.48 -16.59 -4.19
C ASN A 184 9.12 -17.98 -4.01
N ILE A 185 9.26 -18.76 -5.09
CA ILE A 185 9.92 -20.07 -5.04
C ILE A 185 11.43 -19.88 -4.97
N LEU A 186 12.03 -20.07 -3.81
CA LEU A 186 13.48 -19.92 -3.63
C LEU A 186 14.27 -20.85 -4.58
N PRO A 187 15.45 -20.43 -5.07
CA PRO A 187 16.25 -21.23 -5.99
C PRO A 187 16.82 -22.50 -5.35
N ASN A 188 16.95 -22.54 -4.02
CA ASN A 188 17.46 -23.68 -3.26
C ASN A 188 16.41 -24.79 -3.01
N ILE A 189 15.19 -24.63 -3.52
CA ILE A 189 14.10 -25.59 -3.30
C ILE A 189 14.14 -26.68 -4.37
N SER A 190 14.16 -27.95 -3.94
CA SER A 190 14.14 -29.11 -4.82
C SER A 190 12.73 -29.45 -5.32
N THR A 191 12.67 -30.27 -6.37
CA THR A 191 11.42 -30.80 -6.92
C THR A 191 10.70 -31.73 -5.94
N GLU A 192 11.44 -32.39 -5.04
CA GLU A 192 10.90 -33.28 -4.02
C GLU A 192 10.15 -32.48 -2.96
N TYR A 193 10.71 -31.34 -2.52
CA TYR A 193 10.05 -30.44 -1.58
C TYR A 193 8.71 -29.93 -2.15
N LEU A 194 8.68 -29.53 -3.42
CA LEU A 194 7.45 -29.06 -4.08
C LEU A 194 6.38 -30.14 -4.26
N LYS A 195 6.70 -31.43 -4.12
CA LYS A 195 5.70 -32.51 -4.20
C LYS A 195 4.98 -32.73 -2.87
N SER A 196 5.63 -32.45 -1.73
CA SER A 196 5.11 -32.78 -0.40
C SER A 196 4.84 -31.57 0.49
N CYS A 197 5.40 -30.39 0.19
CA CYS A 197 5.23 -29.24 1.05
C CYS A 197 3.78 -28.73 1.00
N ILE A 198 3.28 -28.34 2.18
CA ILE A 198 2.05 -27.57 2.36
C ILE A 198 2.44 -26.38 3.22
N TYR A 199 1.95 -25.19 2.84
CA TYR A 199 2.19 -23.96 3.56
C TYR A 199 1.69 -24.07 5.01
N ASP A 200 2.53 -23.62 5.92
CA ASP A 200 2.24 -23.46 7.34
C ASP A 200 3.07 -22.27 7.83
N ARG A 201 2.44 -21.34 8.57
CA ARG A 201 3.08 -20.11 9.06
C ARG A 201 4.34 -20.37 9.90
N VAL A 202 4.37 -21.47 10.64
CA VAL A 202 5.47 -21.82 11.56
C VAL A 202 6.41 -22.84 10.92
N ASN A 203 5.85 -23.93 10.40
CA ASN A 203 6.64 -25.08 9.95
C ASN A 203 7.23 -24.88 8.55
N ASN A 204 6.46 -24.31 7.61
CA ASN A 204 6.81 -24.20 6.20
C ASN A 204 6.37 -22.85 5.58
N PRO A 205 6.91 -21.71 6.04
CA PRO A 205 6.46 -20.37 5.64
C PRO A 205 6.78 -20.01 4.19
N PHE A 206 7.69 -20.75 3.54
CA PHE A 206 8.11 -20.50 2.16
C PHE A 206 7.50 -21.46 1.13
N CYS A 207 6.66 -22.40 1.56
CA CYS A 207 6.00 -23.31 0.63
C CYS A 207 4.94 -22.55 -0.19
N PRO A 208 4.96 -22.63 -1.53
CA PRO A 208 4.02 -21.94 -2.40
C PRO A 208 2.70 -22.70 -2.62
N ILE A 209 2.50 -23.84 -1.93
CA ILE A 209 1.33 -24.71 -2.06
C ILE A 209 0.45 -24.55 -0.83
N PHE A 210 -0.79 -24.13 -1.05
CA PHE A 210 -1.74 -23.85 0.01
C PHE A 210 -2.93 -24.80 -0.09
N ARG A 211 -3.44 -25.29 1.05
CA ARG A 211 -4.70 -26.03 1.10
C ARG A 211 -5.86 -25.05 1.29
N LEU A 212 -6.93 -25.18 0.51
CA LEU A 212 -8.03 -24.21 0.53
C LEU A 212 -8.71 -24.11 1.91
N GLY A 213 -8.91 -25.23 2.60
CA GLY A 213 -9.45 -25.22 3.97
C GLY A 213 -8.59 -24.41 4.93
N SER A 214 -7.28 -24.64 4.94
CA SER A 214 -6.34 -23.94 5.83
C SER A 214 -6.26 -22.44 5.55
N LEU A 215 -6.39 -22.01 4.28
CA LEU A 215 -6.47 -20.59 3.91
C LEU A 215 -7.67 -19.89 4.55
N VAL A 216 -8.83 -20.57 4.53
CA VAL A 216 -10.09 -20.03 5.05
C VAL A 216 -10.07 -20.03 6.59
N GLU A 217 -9.55 -21.10 7.19
CA GLU A 217 -9.40 -21.22 8.63
C GLU A 217 -8.43 -20.18 9.21
N GLU A 218 -7.31 -19.90 8.53
CA GLU A 218 -6.34 -18.88 8.95
C GLU A 218 -6.91 -17.45 8.87
N ALA A 219 -7.93 -17.23 8.04
CA ALA A 219 -8.71 -16.00 8.00
C ALA A 219 -9.81 -15.92 9.07
N GLY A 220 -9.98 -16.98 9.89
CA GLY A 220 -10.99 -17.06 10.95
C GLY A 220 -12.39 -17.42 10.46
N GLU A 221 -12.50 -18.05 9.29
CA GLU A 221 -13.78 -18.43 8.68
C GLU A 221 -13.91 -19.96 8.54
N SER A 222 -15.15 -20.42 8.40
CA SER A 222 -15.47 -21.84 8.18
C SER A 222 -15.64 -22.13 6.69
N PHE A 223 -14.89 -23.09 6.16
CA PHE A 223 -14.97 -23.44 4.74
C PHE A 223 -16.36 -23.95 4.35
N GLN A 224 -17.00 -24.76 5.21
CA GLN A 224 -18.30 -25.35 4.92
C GLN A 224 -19.42 -24.30 4.85
N ASP A 225 -19.34 -23.24 5.67
CA ASP A 225 -20.32 -22.16 5.63
C ASP A 225 -20.15 -21.29 4.39
N MET A 226 -18.90 -20.97 4.04
CA MET A 226 -18.62 -20.24 2.79
C MET A 226 -18.92 -21.07 1.55
N ALA A 227 -18.80 -22.40 1.62
CA ALA A 227 -19.08 -23.28 0.51
C ALA A 227 -20.56 -23.24 0.06
N LEU A 228 -21.49 -22.87 0.95
CA LEU A 228 -22.92 -22.84 0.64
C LEU A 228 -23.32 -21.68 -0.28
N LEU A 229 -22.92 -20.45 0.09
CA LEU A 229 -23.31 -19.20 -0.59
C LEU A 229 -22.16 -18.57 -1.39
N GLY A 230 -20.95 -19.11 -1.27
CA GLY A 230 -19.74 -18.51 -1.82
C GLY A 230 -19.24 -17.33 -1.00
N GLY A 231 -18.11 -16.76 -1.44
CA GLY A 231 -17.48 -15.61 -0.82
C GLY A 231 -16.23 -15.16 -1.56
N VAL A 232 -15.60 -14.08 -1.09
CA VAL A 232 -14.38 -13.56 -1.69
C VAL A 232 -13.27 -13.54 -0.63
N MET A 233 -12.20 -14.27 -0.90
CA MET A 233 -11.03 -14.39 -0.05
C MET A 233 -9.84 -13.65 -0.67
N GLY A 234 -9.09 -12.95 0.16
CA GLY A 234 -7.86 -12.26 -0.21
C GLY A 234 -6.64 -13.03 0.29
N ILE A 235 -5.75 -13.38 -0.64
CA ILE A 235 -4.42 -13.92 -0.36
C ILE A 235 -3.43 -12.78 -0.53
N GLN A 236 -2.94 -12.25 0.57
CA GLN A 236 -2.04 -11.10 0.60
C GLN A 236 -0.58 -11.58 0.63
N ILE A 237 0.22 -11.10 -0.31
CA ILE A 237 1.66 -11.39 -0.40
C ILE A 237 2.42 -10.06 -0.25
N SER A 238 3.03 -9.87 0.92
CA SER A 238 3.81 -8.68 1.23
C SER A 238 5.30 -8.87 0.92
N TRP A 239 5.85 -7.96 0.12
CA TRP A 239 7.26 -7.88 -0.23
C TRP A 239 7.87 -6.55 0.23
N ASN A 240 8.21 -6.47 1.51
CA ASN A 240 8.94 -5.32 2.05
C ASN A 240 10.42 -5.66 2.13
N CYS A 241 11.20 -5.14 1.18
CA CYS A 241 12.58 -5.55 0.96
C CYS A 241 13.56 -4.40 1.17
N ASP A 242 14.64 -4.70 1.88
CA ASP A 242 15.77 -3.82 2.05
C ASP A 242 16.91 -4.33 1.15
N LEU A 243 17.13 -3.67 0.02
CA LEU A 243 18.06 -4.09 -1.02
C LEU A 243 19.52 -3.79 -0.67
N ASP A 244 19.78 -3.10 0.44
CA ASP A 244 21.14 -2.95 1.00
C ASP A 244 21.59 -4.24 1.70
N LYS A 245 20.64 -5.09 2.09
CA LYS A 245 20.91 -6.41 2.67
C LYS A 245 21.08 -7.46 1.58
N LYS A 246 21.55 -8.65 1.97
CA LYS A 246 21.70 -9.78 1.05
C LYS A 246 20.36 -10.16 0.41
N TYR A 247 20.42 -10.57 -0.85
CA TYR A 247 19.29 -11.05 -1.66
C TYR A 247 18.36 -12.03 -0.92
N THR A 248 18.89 -12.86 -0.02
CA THR A 248 18.15 -13.87 0.75
C THR A 248 17.17 -13.30 1.79
N HIS A 249 17.36 -12.06 2.27
CA HIS A 249 16.51 -11.47 3.31
C HIS A 249 15.17 -10.92 2.78
N CYS A 250 15.09 -10.64 1.48
CA CYS A 250 13.86 -10.21 0.82
C CYS A 250 12.94 -11.43 0.62
N VAL A 251 12.00 -11.68 1.52
CA VAL A 251 11.12 -12.87 1.48
C VAL A 251 9.65 -12.45 1.51
N PRO A 252 8.76 -13.23 0.87
CA PRO A 252 7.34 -12.95 0.91
C PRO A 252 6.77 -13.24 2.29
N LYS A 253 5.83 -12.41 2.74
CA LYS A 253 4.99 -12.70 3.90
C LYS A 253 3.55 -12.88 3.45
N TYR A 254 2.94 -13.99 3.84
CA TYR A 254 1.57 -14.34 3.48
C TYR A 254 0.60 -13.95 4.60
N SER A 255 -0.53 -13.38 4.24
CA SER A 255 -1.67 -13.15 5.12
C SER A 255 -2.97 -13.45 4.38
N PHE A 256 -3.99 -13.86 5.11
CA PHE A 256 -5.28 -14.26 4.53
C PHE A 256 -6.40 -13.50 5.21
N ARG A 257 -7.36 -13.03 4.42
CA ARG A 257 -8.47 -12.22 4.92
C ARG A 257 -9.68 -12.41 4.02
N ARG A 258 -10.87 -12.43 4.60
CA ARG A 258 -12.12 -12.31 3.84
C ARG A 258 -12.34 -10.88 3.32
N LEU A 259 -12.62 -10.72 2.04
CA LEU A 259 -12.80 -9.43 1.36
C LEU A 259 -14.26 -9.02 1.24
N ASP A 260 -15.20 -9.97 1.16
CA ASP A 260 -16.62 -9.67 1.13
C ASP A 260 -17.15 -9.27 2.52
N ASN A 261 -18.04 -8.28 2.56
CA ASN A 261 -18.62 -7.80 3.81
C ASN A 261 -19.60 -8.82 4.39
N ARG A 262 -19.26 -9.37 5.56
CA ARG A 262 -20.15 -10.18 6.41
C ARG A 262 -21.16 -9.31 7.19
N ALA A 263 -21.60 -8.20 6.62
CA ALA A 263 -22.49 -7.29 7.32
C ALA A 263 -23.87 -7.95 7.44
N PHE A 264 -24.19 -8.43 8.65
CA PHE A 264 -25.52 -8.98 9.01
C PHE A 264 -26.66 -7.99 8.71
N ASP A 265 -26.35 -6.68 8.69
CA ASP A 265 -27.31 -5.59 8.47
C ASP A 265 -27.60 -5.28 6.99
N HIS A 266 -26.83 -5.84 6.05
CA HIS A 266 -27.02 -5.63 4.60
C HIS A 266 -27.07 -6.95 3.84
N ASN A 267 -28.12 -7.74 4.10
CA ASN A 267 -28.32 -9.08 3.58
C ASN A 267 -28.85 -9.14 2.13
N VAL A 268 -28.60 -8.10 1.32
CA VAL A 268 -29.17 -7.96 -0.03
C VAL A 268 -28.55 -8.96 -1.01
N SER A 269 -27.29 -9.35 -0.79
CA SER A 269 -26.60 -10.37 -1.60
C SER A 269 -25.55 -11.10 -0.75
N PRO A 270 -25.95 -12.12 0.04
CA PRO A 270 -24.99 -12.90 0.80
C PRO A 270 -24.16 -13.81 -0.12
N GLY A 271 -22.84 -13.65 -0.06
CA GLY A 271 -21.87 -14.51 -0.75
C GLY A 271 -21.52 -14.10 -2.18
N TYR A 272 -21.05 -15.07 -2.97
CA TYR A 272 -20.57 -14.86 -4.34
C TYR A 272 -21.08 -15.97 -5.26
N ASN A 273 -21.86 -15.58 -6.27
CA ASN A 273 -22.44 -16.49 -7.25
C ASN A 273 -22.52 -15.84 -8.63
N PHE A 274 -22.54 -16.67 -9.66
CA PHE A 274 -22.77 -16.24 -11.04
C PHE A 274 -23.47 -17.35 -11.84
N ARG A 275 -24.01 -16.98 -12.99
CA ARG A 275 -24.72 -17.88 -13.91
C ARG A 275 -23.99 -17.96 -15.23
N PHE A 276 -23.94 -19.16 -15.80
CA PHE A 276 -23.48 -19.39 -17.17
C PHE A 276 -24.24 -20.56 -17.77
N ALA A 277 -24.23 -20.68 -19.09
CA ALA A 277 -24.97 -21.71 -19.79
C ALA A 277 -24.07 -22.48 -20.77
N LYS A 278 -24.30 -23.78 -20.87
CA LYS A 278 -23.72 -24.64 -21.91
C LYS A 278 -24.81 -24.91 -22.95
N PHE A 279 -24.62 -24.38 -24.16
CA PHE A 279 -25.54 -24.55 -25.27
C PHE A 279 -25.23 -25.84 -26.02
N PHE A 280 -26.27 -26.56 -26.43
CA PHE A 280 -26.19 -27.76 -27.24
C PHE A 280 -27.43 -27.86 -28.14
N LYS A 281 -27.38 -28.72 -29.15
CA LYS A 281 -28.53 -29.01 -29.99
C LYS A 281 -28.98 -30.44 -29.75
N ASP A 282 -30.28 -30.60 -29.54
CA ASP A 282 -30.89 -31.93 -29.40
C ASP A 282 -30.99 -32.64 -30.76
N SER A 283 -31.31 -33.94 -30.73
CA SER A 283 -31.50 -34.76 -31.94
C SER A 283 -32.57 -34.20 -32.89
N SER A 284 -33.48 -33.38 -32.38
CA SER A 284 -34.51 -32.67 -33.15
C SER A 284 -34.04 -31.32 -33.72
N ASN A 285 -32.75 -31.00 -33.65
CA ASN A 285 -32.13 -29.74 -34.08
C ASN A 285 -32.69 -28.49 -33.38
N VAL A 286 -33.32 -28.68 -32.21
CA VAL A 286 -33.77 -27.59 -31.33
C VAL A 286 -32.59 -27.13 -30.48
N GLU A 287 -32.41 -25.82 -30.36
CA GLU A 287 -31.39 -25.24 -29.50
C GLU A 287 -31.82 -25.35 -28.04
N SER A 288 -31.00 -26.07 -27.27
CA SER A 288 -31.19 -26.32 -25.86
C SER A 288 -29.98 -25.81 -25.07
N ARG A 289 -30.16 -25.50 -23.80
CA ARG A 289 -29.03 -25.16 -22.92
C ARG A 289 -29.19 -25.75 -21.54
N THR A 290 -28.05 -26.02 -20.90
CA THR A 290 -27.99 -26.30 -19.47
C THR A 290 -27.54 -25.03 -18.78
N LEU A 291 -28.47 -24.41 -18.04
CA LEU A 291 -28.16 -23.27 -17.19
C LEU A 291 -27.54 -23.78 -15.89
N MET A 292 -26.50 -23.09 -15.45
CA MET A 292 -25.74 -23.44 -14.26
C MET A 292 -25.58 -22.17 -13.44
N LYS A 293 -26.15 -22.19 -12.23
CA LYS A 293 -25.87 -21.19 -11.22
C LYS A 293 -24.84 -21.77 -10.26
N ILE A 294 -23.68 -21.14 -10.24
CA ILE A 294 -22.56 -21.58 -9.42
C ILE A 294 -22.41 -20.67 -8.22
N TYR A 295 -22.19 -21.28 -7.06
CA TYR A 295 -21.64 -20.64 -5.88
C TYR A 295 -20.23 -21.14 -5.64
N GLY A 296 -19.37 -20.27 -5.16
CA GLY A 296 -17.99 -20.63 -4.92
C GLY A 296 -17.20 -19.54 -4.25
N ILE A 297 -15.95 -19.87 -3.97
CA ILE A 297 -15.03 -18.96 -3.32
C ILE A 297 -14.10 -18.40 -4.39
N ARG A 298 -14.12 -17.08 -4.54
CA ARG A 298 -13.15 -16.35 -5.36
C ARG A 298 -11.95 -16.01 -4.49
N PHE A 299 -10.74 -16.35 -4.94
CA PHE A 299 -9.50 -16.02 -4.26
C PHE A 299 -8.75 -14.96 -5.06
N ASP A 300 -8.62 -13.76 -4.49
CA ASP A 300 -7.86 -12.66 -5.07
C ASP A 300 -6.45 -12.64 -4.46
N VAL A 301 -5.42 -12.77 -5.29
CA VAL A 301 -4.02 -12.72 -4.87
C VAL A 301 -3.52 -11.28 -4.94
N LEU A 302 -3.45 -10.64 -3.79
CA LEU A 302 -3.07 -9.24 -3.61
C LEU A 302 -1.58 -9.15 -3.28
N VAL A 303 -0.77 -8.65 -4.21
CA VAL A 303 0.67 -8.50 -4.00
C VAL A 303 0.99 -7.03 -3.78
N PHE A 304 1.67 -6.72 -2.68
CA PHE A 304 2.07 -5.35 -2.35
C PHE A 304 3.40 -5.32 -1.61
N GLY A 305 4.05 -4.17 -1.61
CA GLY A 305 5.28 -3.96 -0.87
C GLY A 305 6.19 -2.96 -1.54
N THR A 306 7.20 -2.54 -0.78
CA THR A 306 8.19 -1.57 -1.21
C THR A 306 9.60 -2.12 -1.08
N ALA A 307 10.46 -1.74 -2.02
CA ALA A 307 11.89 -1.97 -1.90
C ALA A 307 12.59 -0.65 -1.57
N GLY A 308 13.51 -0.68 -0.62
CA GLY A 308 14.42 0.43 -0.31
C GLY A 308 15.84 0.07 -0.70
N LYS A 309 16.58 1.00 -1.31
CA LYS A 309 18.01 0.86 -1.62
C LYS A 309 18.73 2.19 -1.34
N PHE A 310 19.95 2.13 -0.84
CA PHE A 310 20.79 3.31 -0.62
C PHE A 310 20.89 4.17 -1.89
N ASP A 311 20.60 5.46 -1.74
CA ASP A 311 20.83 6.47 -2.77
C ASP A 311 21.46 7.73 -2.15
N ILE A 312 22.43 8.30 -2.86
CA ILE A 312 23.17 9.47 -2.39
C ILE A 312 22.35 10.77 -2.41
N ILE A 313 21.38 10.89 -3.32
CA ILE A 313 20.53 12.08 -3.48
C ILE A 313 19.67 12.33 -2.23
N PRO A 314 18.78 11.41 -1.78
CA PRO A 314 18.00 11.61 -0.56
C PRO A 314 18.89 11.68 0.68
N THR A 315 20.02 10.96 0.70
CA THR A 315 21.01 11.05 1.77
C THR A 315 21.55 12.47 1.91
N MET A 316 22.02 13.08 0.82
CA MET A 316 22.58 14.44 0.84
C MET A 316 21.52 15.50 1.15
N ILE A 317 20.29 15.34 0.66
CA ILE A 317 19.17 16.22 1.01
C ILE A 317 18.91 16.17 2.51
N ASN A 318 18.80 14.97 3.10
CA ASN A 318 18.52 14.80 4.52
C ASN A 318 19.70 15.23 5.42
N ILE A 319 20.95 15.05 4.98
CA ILE A 319 22.12 15.64 5.66
C ILE A 319 22.04 17.17 5.62
N GLY A 320 21.77 17.76 4.45
CA GLY A 320 21.64 19.21 4.30
C GLY A 320 20.54 19.81 5.17
N SER A 321 19.36 19.20 5.17
CA SER A 321 18.24 19.57 6.05
C SER A 321 18.59 19.38 7.53
N GLY A 322 19.29 18.31 7.90
CA GLY A 322 19.73 18.06 9.26
C GLY A 322 20.75 19.11 9.76
N VAL A 323 21.70 19.51 8.92
CA VAL A 323 22.67 20.59 9.23
C VAL A 323 21.96 21.94 9.35
N ALA A 324 21.00 22.23 8.48
CA ALA A 324 20.19 23.44 8.57
C ALA A 324 19.39 23.49 9.90
N LEU A 325 18.87 22.34 10.35
CA LEU A 325 18.14 22.23 11.62
C LEU A 325 19.01 22.54 12.84
N LEU A 326 20.33 22.30 12.79
CA LEU A 326 21.26 22.73 13.85
C LEU A 326 21.33 24.26 13.99
N GLY A 327 21.01 25.01 12.93
CA GLY A 327 20.85 26.46 13.00
C GLY A 327 19.70 26.90 13.90
N VAL A 328 18.63 26.10 14.03
CA VAL A 328 17.53 26.38 14.95
C VAL A 328 17.98 26.28 16.42
N ALA A 329 18.99 25.46 16.71
CA ALA A 329 19.55 25.34 18.06
C ALA A 329 20.08 26.69 18.58
N THR A 330 20.71 27.49 17.73
CA THR A 330 21.29 28.78 18.14
C THR A 330 20.20 29.80 18.46
N VAL A 331 19.14 29.85 17.65
CA VAL A 331 17.96 30.69 17.89
C VAL A 331 17.25 30.30 19.19
N LEU A 332 17.04 29.00 19.43
CA LEU A 332 16.47 28.51 20.68
C LEU A 332 17.35 28.86 21.89
N CYS A 333 18.67 28.69 21.76
CA CYS A 333 19.61 29.08 22.81
C CYS A 333 19.53 30.59 23.09
N ASP A 334 19.47 31.43 22.06
CA ASP A 334 19.35 32.88 22.18
C ASP A 334 18.07 33.28 22.93
N ILE A 335 16.92 32.69 22.56
CA ILE A 335 15.64 32.91 23.26
C ILE A 335 15.78 32.52 24.74
N ILE A 336 16.35 31.35 25.02
CA ILE A 336 16.51 30.87 26.39
C ILE A 336 17.42 31.80 27.20
N ILE A 337 18.54 32.25 26.63
CA ILE A 337 19.49 33.15 27.28
C ILE A 337 18.85 34.51 27.57
N PHE A 338 18.13 35.09 26.61
CA PHE A 338 17.57 36.44 26.78
C PHE A 338 16.34 36.49 27.67
N HIS A 339 15.59 35.39 27.80
CA HIS A 339 14.34 35.41 28.57
C HIS A 339 14.50 34.77 29.96
N PHE A 340 15.27 33.68 30.09
CA PHE A 340 15.27 32.84 31.30
C PHE A 340 16.54 32.97 32.17
N PHE A 341 17.67 33.48 31.66
CA PHE A 341 18.89 33.60 32.47
C PHE A 341 18.86 34.83 33.39
N LYS A 342 19.33 34.67 34.64
CA LYS A 342 19.41 35.76 35.64
C LYS A 342 20.21 36.99 35.18
N LYS A 343 21.22 36.81 34.32
CA LYS A 343 22.06 37.90 33.77
C LYS A 343 21.66 38.32 32.34
N ARG A 344 20.37 38.24 31.99
CA ARG A 344 19.86 38.50 30.63
C ARG A 344 20.20 39.89 30.06
N TYR A 345 20.14 40.95 30.87
CA TYR A 345 20.39 42.34 30.43
C TYR A 345 21.83 42.51 29.94
N TYR A 346 22.79 41.97 30.69
CA TYR A 346 24.20 41.94 30.30
C TYR A 346 24.43 41.24 28.95
N TYR A 347 23.73 40.13 28.68
CA TYR A 347 23.86 39.43 27.40
C TYR A 347 23.18 40.17 26.24
N ARG A 348 22.09 40.91 26.47
CA ARG A 348 21.43 41.75 25.45
C ARG A 348 22.31 42.92 25.02
N GLU A 349 22.86 43.67 25.97
CA GLU A 349 23.73 44.83 25.68
C GLU A 349 24.98 44.45 24.88
N LYS A 350 25.52 43.23 25.10
CA LYS A 350 26.69 42.76 24.35
C LYS A 350 26.37 42.25 22.95
N LYS A 351 25.11 41.89 22.66
CA LYS A 351 24.70 41.41 21.33
C LYS A 351 24.10 42.51 20.46
N PHE A 352 23.28 43.37 21.05
CA PHE A 352 22.61 44.46 20.33
C PHE A 352 23.35 45.76 20.57
N LYS A 353 23.77 46.42 19.48
CA LYS A 353 24.17 47.83 19.51
C LYS A 353 22.98 48.63 19.00
N HIS A 354 22.42 49.47 19.85
CA HIS A 354 21.42 50.44 19.43
C HIS A 354 22.14 51.54 18.64
N VAL A 355 21.66 51.81 17.44
CA VAL A 355 22.07 52.94 16.62
C VAL A 355 20.84 53.84 16.57
N GLU A 356 20.99 55.08 17.00
CA GLU A 356 19.91 56.08 16.95
C GLU A 356 19.79 56.59 15.52
N ASP A 357 18.55 56.89 15.11
CA ASP A 357 18.30 57.47 13.79
C ASP A 357 18.87 58.89 13.77
N TYR A 358 19.65 59.20 12.73
CA TYR A 358 20.33 60.49 12.58
C TYR A 358 19.39 61.71 12.65
N GLU A 359 18.09 61.52 12.38
CA GLU A 359 17.07 62.57 12.47
C GLU A 359 16.71 62.96 13.92
N GLU A 360 16.80 62.04 14.88
CA GLU A 360 16.57 62.34 16.31
C GLU A 360 17.75 63.10 16.93
N LEU A 361 18.96 62.90 16.42
CA LEU A 361 20.18 63.58 16.89
C LEU A 361 20.17 65.10 16.62
N HIS A 362 19.39 65.55 15.63
CA HIS A 362 19.32 66.96 15.25
C HIS A 362 18.23 67.76 16.00
N LEU A 363 17.40 67.13 16.85
CA LEU A 363 16.35 67.81 17.61
C LEU A 363 16.75 68.17 19.05
N THR A 364 17.89 67.68 19.55
CA THR A 364 18.26 67.83 20.98
C THR A 364 19.45 68.73 21.30
N ASP A 365 20.21 69.24 20.32
CA ASP A 365 21.36 70.12 20.60
C ASP A 365 21.28 71.47 19.85
N PRO A 366 21.04 72.60 20.54
CA PRO A 366 21.25 73.93 19.98
C PRO A 366 22.55 74.52 20.52
N VAL A 367 23.71 74.24 19.92
CA VAL A 367 24.95 74.95 20.31
C VAL A 367 25.83 75.29 19.11
N SER A 368 25.69 76.55 18.71
CA SER A 368 26.69 77.52 18.24
C SER A 368 27.87 77.05 17.39
N VAL A 369 27.80 77.47 16.13
CA VAL A 369 28.95 77.71 15.25
C VAL A 369 29.88 78.76 15.88
N HIS A 370 31.15 78.43 16.09
CA HIS A 370 32.23 79.41 16.12
C HIS A 370 33.44 78.91 15.32
N HIS A 371 33.69 79.65 14.23
CA HIS A 371 34.93 79.82 13.47
C HIS A 371 36.19 79.93 14.36
N PHE A 372 37.37 79.47 13.88
CA PHE A 372 38.37 80.29 13.16
C PHE A 372 39.70 79.51 12.92
N ASP A 373 40.08 79.45 11.64
CA ASP A 373 41.39 79.48 10.96
C ASP A 373 42.71 78.81 11.39
N GLN A 374 43.34 78.27 10.33
CA GLN A 374 44.74 78.37 9.85
C GLN A 374 45.93 77.87 10.69
N GLY A 375 46.81 77.13 9.99
CA GLY A 375 48.24 77.41 10.08
C GLY A 375 49.19 76.20 10.05
N ASP A 376 49.76 76.01 8.85
CA ASP A 376 51.20 75.86 8.61
C ASP A 376 51.87 74.48 8.50
N ASN A 377 52.68 74.42 7.45
CA ASN A 377 53.62 73.37 7.08
C ASN A 377 54.86 73.43 7.99
N GLY A 378 55.35 72.27 8.43
CA GLY A 378 56.63 72.15 9.13
C GLY A 378 57.24 70.76 8.97
N THR A 379 58.34 70.70 8.22
CA THR A 379 59.20 69.56 7.84
C THR A 379 60.12 69.02 8.94
N ILE A 380 60.27 67.66 8.99
CA ILE A 380 61.47 66.77 9.22
C ILE A 380 62.24 66.96 10.58
N PRO A 381 62.78 65.92 11.28
CA PRO A 381 63.74 64.89 10.82
C PRO A 381 63.19 63.48 10.60
#